data_AF-A0A958K1D8-F1
#
_entry.id   AF-A0A958K1D8-F1
#
_cell.length_a   1.000
_cell.length_b   1.000
_cell.length_c   1.000
_cell.angle_alpha   90.00
_cell.angle_beta   90.00
_cell.angle_gamma   90.00
#
_symmetry.space_group_name_H-M   'P 1'
#
loop_
_entity.id
_entity.type
_entity.pdbx_description
1 polymer ?
#
loop_
_entity_poly.entity_id
_entity_poly.type
_entity_poly.pdbx_seq_one_letter_code
_entity_poly.pdbx_strand_id
1 'polypeptide(L)'
;MGKFPVSKSKELELAAWMEELGIVEEDLEEKFIRGSGKGGQKINKSSHCVWLKHAPSGFEVKCQEDRSRAMNRFFARRILCAKIERDRLGKASAAEQLREKIRRQKRKRSKRAKAKVLDDKRKHADKKTLRKKVSSSE
;
A
#
# COMPACT_ATOMS: atom_id res chain seq x y z
N MET A 1 23.41 0.49 24.63
CA MET A 1 21.99 0.41 24.17
C MET A 1 22.00 0.39 22.65
N GLY A 2 21.16 -0.43 22.01
CA GLY A 2 21.01 -0.45 20.55
C GLY A 2 20.41 0.85 20.01
N LYS A 3 20.54 1.07 18.69
CA LYS A 3 20.05 2.29 18.01
C LYS A 3 18.52 2.32 17.94
N PHE A 4 17.88 1.16 18.08
CA PHE A 4 16.45 0.92 18.01
C PHE A 4 15.98 0.00 19.15
N PRO A 5 14.69 0.03 19.54
CA PRO A 5 14.13 -0.85 20.57
C PRO A 5 13.80 -2.23 19.99
N VAL A 6 14.75 -2.87 19.29
CA VAL A 6 14.59 -4.20 18.68
C VAL A 6 15.75 -5.12 19.08
N SER A 7 15.65 -6.41 18.78
CA SER A 7 16.73 -7.37 19.05
C SER A 7 17.98 -7.02 18.24
N LYS A 8 19.15 -7.31 18.80
CA LYS A 8 20.44 -7.02 18.16
C LYS A 8 20.57 -7.65 16.76
N SER A 9 20.07 -8.88 16.55
CA SER A 9 20.13 -9.48 15.20
C SER A 9 19.32 -8.69 14.18
N LYS A 10 18.14 -8.16 14.53
CA LYS A 10 17.33 -7.34 13.61
C LYS A 10 18.00 -6.02 13.25
N GLU A 11 18.72 -5.41 14.19
CA GLU A 11 19.52 -4.22 13.91
C GLU A 11 20.65 -4.53 12.92
N LEU A 12 21.36 -5.65 13.12
CA LEU A 12 22.44 -6.09 12.24
C LEU A 12 21.94 -6.48 10.85
N GLU A 13 20.82 -7.21 10.77
CA GLU A 13 20.17 -7.56 9.50
C GLU A 13 19.80 -6.31 8.70
N LEU A 14 19.24 -5.28 9.36
CA LEU A 14 18.92 -4.03 8.71
C LEU A 14 20.18 -3.29 8.24
N ALA A 15 21.22 -3.24 9.06
CA ALA A 15 22.47 -2.59 8.70
C ALA A 15 23.14 -3.27 7.49
N ALA A 16 23.21 -4.61 7.49
CA ALA A 16 23.72 -5.39 6.37
C ALA A 16 22.91 -5.16 5.08
N TRP A 17 21.57 -5.10 5.19
CA TRP A 17 20.72 -4.82 4.02
C TRP A 17 20.90 -3.39 3.48
N MET A 18 21.08 -2.41 4.37
CA MET A 18 21.42 -1.04 3.96
C MET A 18 22.77 -1.00 3.25
N GLU A 19 23.78 -1.71 3.76
CA GLU A 19 25.11 -1.80 3.16
C GLU A 19 25.08 -2.47 1.77
N GLU A 20 24.36 -3.59 1.62
CA GLU A 20 24.15 -4.25 0.34
C GLU A 20 23.48 -3.32 -0.70
N LEU A 21 22.55 -2.49 -0.24
CA LEU A 21 21.91 -1.48 -1.08
C LEU A 21 22.75 -0.21 -1.26
N GLY A 22 23.92 -0.09 -0.63
CA GLY A 22 24.76 1.11 -0.67
C GLY A 22 24.08 2.34 -0.05
N ILE A 23 23.22 2.14 0.95
CA ILE A 23 22.53 3.20 1.68
C ILE A 23 23.38 3.58 2.89
N VAL A 24 23.93 4.77 2.88
CA VAL A 24 24.69 5.35 3.99
C VAL A 24 23.78 6.21 4.86
N GLU A 25 24.06 6.29 6.16
CA GLU A 25 23.24 7.11 7.07
C GLU A 25 23.42 8.61 6.84
N GLU A 26 24.53 9.07 6.25
CA GLU A 26 24.73 10.48 5.90
C GLU A 26 23.78 10.95 4.78
N ASP A 27 23.39 10.05 3.88
CA ASP A 27 22.50 10.35 2.75
C ASP A 27 21.02 10.42 3.14
N LEU A 28 20.71 10.13 4.41
CA LEU A 28 19.36 10.05 4.94
C LEU A 28 18.96 11.33 5.66
N GLU A 29 18.02 12.07 5.06
CA GLU A 29 17.30 13.14 5.74
C GLU A 29 16.15 12.56 6.58
N GLU A 30 16.28 12.64 7.91
CA GLU A 30 15.26 12.21 8.86
C GLU A 30 14.52 13.42 9.46
N LYS A 31 13.18 13.41 9.40
CA LYS A 31 12.32 14.43 10.03
C LYS A 31 11.18 13.76 10.81
N PHE A 32 10.87 14.30 11.98
CA PHE A 32 9.73 13.85 12.77
C PHE A 32 8.52 14.71 12.50
N ILE A 33 7.48 14.11 11.93
CA ILE A 33 6.23 14.78 11.59
C ILE A 33 5.10 14.31 12.50
N ARG A 34 4.03 15.10 12.55
CA ARG A 34 2.78 14.68 13.22
C ARG A 34 2.12 13.58 12.40
N GLY A 35 1.51 12.64 13.09
CA GLY A 35 0.75 11.58 12.44
C GLY A 35 -0.47 12.13 11.72
N SER A 36 -0.97 11.38 10.74
CA SER A 36 -2.20 11.69 10.02
C SER A 36 -3.25 10.60 10.24
N GLY A 37 -4.53 10.95 10.18
CA GLY A 37 -5.66 10.03 10.27
C GLY A 37 -6.62 10.30 11.42
N LYS A 38 -7.67 9.47 11.53
CA LYS A 38 -8.63 9.51 12.63
C LYS A 38 -7.92 9.08 13.92
N GLY A 39 -7.60 10.04 14.78
CA GLY A 39 -6.79 9.82 15.97
C GLY A 39 -7.22 10.66 17.15
N GLY A 40 -6.83 10.21 18.35
CA GLY A 40 -7.00 10.97 19.59
C GLY A 40 -5.88 11.98 19.82
N GLN A 41 -5.85 12.56 21.02
CA GLN A 41 -4.89 13.59 21.44
C GLN A 41 -3.42 13.22 21.11
N LYS A 42 -3.05 11.94 21.28
CA LYS A 42 -1.69 11.44 21.05
C LYS A 42 -1.22 11.58 19.60
N ILE A 43 -2.07 11.29 18.61
CA ILE A 43 -1.72 11.40 17.18
C ILE A 43 -1.58 12.87 16.77
N ASN A 44 -2.45 13.73 17.29
CA ASN A 44 -2.47 15.15 16.92
C ASN A 44 -1.36 15.96 17.59
N LYS A 45 -0.95 15.60 18.82
CA LYS A 45 0.05 16.36 19.58
C LYS A 45 1.47 15.81 19.43
N SER A 46 1.66 14.50 19.31
CA SER A 46 2.99 13.89 19.29
C SER A 46 3.54 13.74 17.87
N SER A 47 4.76 14.24 17.64
CA SER A 47 5.52 14.06 16.41
C SER A 47 6.22 12.69 16.38
N HIS A 48 5.43 11.61 16.39
CA HIS A 48 5.97 10.25 16.38
C HIS A 48 6.21 9.66 14.98
N CYS A 49 5.64 10.28 13.94
CA CYS A 49 5.72 9.76 12.58
C CYS A 49 7.08 10.15 12.00
N VAL A 50 7.75 9.20 11.36
CA VAL A 50 9.08 9.39 10.78
C VAL A 50 8.91 9.60 9.29
N TRP A 51 9.37 10.74 8.80
CA TRP A 51 9.63 10.97 7.39
C TRP A 51 11.12 10.77 7.16
N LEU A 52 11.43 9.92 6.20
CA LEU A 52 12.80 9.58 5.82
C LEU A 52 12.92 9.79 4.31
N LYS A 53 13.93 10.54 3.90
CA LYS A 53 14.27 10.77 2.50
C LYS A 53 15.71 10.35 2.25
N HIS A 54 15.92 9.58 1.20
CA HIS A 54 17.25 9.26 0.71
C HIS A 54 17.59 10.22 -0.43
N ALA A 55 18.59 11.07 -0.22
CA ALA A 55 18.96 12.12 -1.17
C ALA A 55 19.37 11.56 -2.55
N PRO A 56 20.25 10.55 -2.68
CA PRO A 56 20.75 10.12 -3.99
C PRO A 56 19.73 9.33 -4.81
N SER A 57 18.83 8.56 -4.17
CA SER A 57 17.76 7.87 -4.92
C SER A 57 16.48 8.71 -5.09
N GLY A 58 16.36 9.82 -4.36
CA GLY A 58 15.16 10.65 -4.34
C GLY A 58 13.94 9.98 -3.70
N PHE A 59 14.08 8.79 -3.10
CA PHE A 59 12.95 8.09 -2.48
C PHE A 59 12.60 8.64 -1.11
N GLU A 60 11.32 8.94 -0.94
CA GLU A 60 10.75 9.35 0.34
C GLU A 60 9.83 8.27 0.92
N VAL A 61 9.87 8.13 2.25
CA VAL A 61 9.08 7.19 3.03
C VAL A 61 8.50 7.92 4.25
N LYS A 62 7.23 7.65 4.55
CA LYS A 62 6.56 8.04 5.80
C LYS A 62 6.16 6.78 6.54
N CYS A 63 6.55 6.66 7.80
CA CYS A 63 6.21 5.51 8.64
C CYS A 63 5.55 5.97 9.95
N GLN A 64 4.37 5.41 10.21
CA GLN A 64 3.57 5.60 11.41
C GLN A 64 2.96 4.24 11.79
N GLU A 65 3.79 3.33 12.29
CA GLU A 65 3.37 1.96 12.63
C GLU A 65 3.18 1.79 14.13
N ASP A 66 4.08 2.36 14.93
CA ASP A 66 4.06 2.31 16.38
C ASP A 66 3.93 3.72 17.00
N ARG A 67 3.61 3.77 18.30
CA ARG A 67 3.61 4.99 19.11
C ARG A 67 5.04 5.47 19.41
N SER A 68 6.04 4.57 19.35
CA SER A 68 7.44 4.87 19.59
C SER A 68 8.16 5.42 18.35
N ARG A 69 8.80 6.58 18.51
CA ARG A 69 9.65 7.20 17.47
C ARG A 69 10.77 6.27 17.03
N ALA A 70 11.48 5.64 17.98
CA ALA A 70 12.62 4.80 17.67
C ALA A 70 12.21 3.53 16.90
N MET A 71 11.04 2.97 17.20
CA MET A 71 10.48 1.85 16.45
C MET A 71 10.10 2.27 15.02
N ASN A 72 9.47 3.45 14.87
CA ASN A 72 9.14 4.00 13.55
C ASN A 72 10.39 4.31 12.71
N ARG A 73 11.52 4.69 13.34
CA ARG A 73 12.80 4.90 12.63
C ARG A 73 13.35 3.61 12.03
N PHE A 74 13.25 2.50 12.78
CA PHE A 74 13.63 1.17 12.29
C PHE A 74 12.76 0.75 11.10
N PHE A 75 11.44 0.88 11.25
CA PHE A 75 10.51 0.55 10.17
C PHE A 75 10.67 1.44 8.94
N ALA A 76 10.89 2.74 9.11
CA ALA A 76 11.12 3.67 8.00
C ALA A 76 12.33 3.26 7.16
N ARG A 77 13.46 2.92 7.80
CA ARG A 77 14.67 2.42 7.12
C ARG A 77 14.39 1.10 6.39
N ARG A 78 13.71 0.15 7.04
CA ARG A 78 13.34 -1.13 6.42
C ARG A 78 12.44 -0.97 5.19
N ILE A 79 11.47 -0.06 5.26
CA ILE A 79 10.58 0.25 4.13
C ILE A 79 11.36 0.94 3.00
N LEU A 80 12.30 1.82 3.33
CA LEU A 80 13.17 2.47 2.35
C LEU A 80 14.04 1.45 1.59
N CYS A 81 14.70 0.53 2.31
CA CYS A 81 15.46 -0.57 1.69
C CYS A 81 14.59 -1.37 0.72
N ALA A 82 13.42 -1.84 1.19
CA ALA A 82 12.47 -2.58 0.36
C ALA A 82 11.93 -1.79 -0.85
N LYS A 83 11.99 -0.45 -0.82
CA LYS A 83 11.59 0.41 -1.93
C LYS A 83 12.70 0.55 -2.96
N ILE A 84 13.93 0.78 -2.51
CA ILE A 84 15.13 0.86 -3.36
C ILE A 84 15.42 -0.49 -4.02
N GLU A 85 15.35 -1.58 -3.26
CA GLU A 85 15.54 -2.94 -3.78
C GLU A 85 14.52 -3.26 -4.87
N ARG A 86 13.23 -2.95 -4.64
CA ARG A 86 12.19 -3.14 -5.67
C ARG A 86 12.47 -2.34 -6.93
N ASP A 87 12.99 -1.13 -6.79
CA ASP A 87 13.35 -0.30 -7.93
C ASP A 87 14.52 -0.91 -8.72
N ARG A 88 15.57 -1.37 -8.03
CA ARG A 88 16.72 -2.06 -8.63
C ARG A 88 16.35 -3.36 -9.35
N LEU A 89 15.49 -4.18 -8.75
CA LEU A 89 15.04 -5.45 -9.35
C LEU A 89 13.94 -5.25 -10.40
N GLY A 90 13.32 -4.07 -10.45
CA GLY A 90 12.21 -3.72 -11.33
C GLY A 90 10.87 -4.38 -10.96
N LYS A 91 9.80 -3.99 -11.67
CA LYS A 91 8.41 -4.51 -11.52
C LYS A 91 8.25 -6.00 -11.87
N ALA A 92 9.34 -6.70 -12.16
CA ALA A 92 9.36 -8.07 -12.66
C ALA A 92 9.33 -9.13 -11.55
N SER A 93 9.35 -8.72 -10.26
CA SER A 93 9.23 -9.70 -9.18
C SER A 93 7.94 -10.49 -9.32
N ALA A 94 8.05 -11.82 -9.37
CA ALA A 94 6.89 -12.73 -9.48
C ALA A 94 5.83 -12.44 -8.40
N ALA A 95 6.26 -11.95 -7.23
CA ALA A 95 5.38 -11.54 -6.15
C ALA A 95 4.50 -10.33 -6.53
N GLU A 96 5.03 -9.35 -7.26
CA GLU A 96 4.28 -8.16 -7.70
C GLU A 96 3.29 -8.53 -8.81
N GLN A 97 3.71 -9.37 -9.76
CA GLN A 97 2.82 -9.91 -10.79
C GLN A 97 1.67 -10.72 -10.18
N LEU A 98 1.96 -11.56 -9.18
CA LEU A 98 0.93 -12.30 -8.45
C LEU A 98 -0.02 -11.36 -7.71
N ARG A 99 0.51 -10.33 -7.04
CA ARG A 99 -0.29 -9.34 -6.32
C ARG A 99 -1.19 -8.55 -7.27
N GLU A 100 -0.70 -8.19 -8.44
CA GLU A 100 -1.49 -7.53 -9.49
C GLU A 100 -2.56 -8.47 -10.06
N LYS A 101 -2.23 -9.74 -10.32
CA LYS A 101 -3.18 -10.76 -10.76
C LYS A 101 -4.31 -10.93 -9.76
N ILE A 102 -4.00 -11.06 -8.46
CA ILE A 102 -4.99 -11.13 -7.38
C ILE A 102 -5.85 -9.86 -7.35
N ARG A 103 -5.23 -8.67 -7.47
CA ARG A 103 -5.94 -7.39 -7.51
C ARG A 103 -6.90 -7.30 -8.70
N ARG A 104 -6.49 -7.77 -9.88
CA ARG A 104 -7.31 -7.83 -11.10
C ARG A 104 -8.48 -8.81 -10.94
N GLN A 105 -8.24 -9.99 -10.38
CA GLN A 105 -9.28 -10.98 -10.09
C GLN A 105 -10.32 -10.46 -9.09
N LYS A 106 -9.88 -9.78 -8.03
CA LYS A 106 -10.76 -9.19 -7.00
C LYS A 106 -11.38 -7.85 -7.41
N ARG A 107 -11.09 -7.33 -8.61
CA ARG A 107 -11.56 -6.02 -9.05
C ARG A 107 -13.08 -6.05 -9.26
N LYS A 108 -13.80 -5.23 -8.50
CA LYS A 108 -15.25 -5.05 -8.70
C LYS A 108 -15.53 -4.45 -10.08
N ARG A 109 -16.58 -4.94 -10.75
CA ARG A 109 -17.08 -4.35 -12.01
C ARG A 109 -17.40 -2.86 -11.82
N SER A 110 -17.09 -2.04 -12.82
CA SER A 110 -17.38 -0.61 -12.81
C SER A 110 -18.90 -0.35 -12.74
N LYS A 111 -19.31 0.84 -12.28
CA LYS A 111 -20.73 1.24 -12.24
C LYS A 111 -21.38 1.12 -13.62
N ARG A 112 -20.69 1.59 -14.67
CA ARG A 112 -21.16 1.49 -16.08
C ARG A 112 -21.34 0.04 -16.53
N ALA A 113 -20.39 -0.86 -16.20
CA ALA A 113 -20.51 -2.27 -16.55
C ALA A 113 -21.69 -2.95 -15.82
N LYS A 114 -21.94 -2.59 -14.56
CA LYS A 114 -23.10 -3.07 -13.82
C LYS A 114 -24.42 -2.56 -14.42
N ALA A 115 -24.47 -1.27 -14.77
CA ALA A 115 -25.64 -0.65 -15.39
C ALA A 115 -25.98 -1.31 -16.74
N LYS A 116 -24.97 -1.57 -17.58
CA LYS A 116 -25.16 -2.29 -18.85
C LYS A 116 -25.77 -3.67 -18.65
N VAL A 117 -25.25 -4.44 -17.68
CA VAL A 117 -25.81 -5.77 -17.36
C VAL A 117 -27.27 -5.69 -16.89
N LEU A 118 -27.64 -4.67 -16.12
CA LEU A 118 -29.03 -4.47 -15.68
C LEU A 118 -29.94 -4.09 -16.85
N ASP A 119 -29.48 -3.22 -17.74
CA ASP A 119 -30.21 -2.82 -18.96
C ASP A 119 -30.44 -4.02 -19.88
N ASP A 120 -29.41 -4.83 -20.12
CA ASP A 120 -29.51 -6.05 -20.93
C ASP A 120 -30.52 -7.04 -20.31
N LYS A 121 -30.53 -7.19 -18.98
CA LYS A 121 -31.52 -8.02 -18.28
C LYS A 121 -32.94 -7.50 -18.44
N ARG A 122 -33.12 -6.18 -18.36
CA ARG A 122 -34.43 -5.53 -18.53
C ARG A 122 -34.96 -5.74 -19.95
N LYS A 123 -34.15 -5.48 -20.97
CA LYS A 123 -34.49 -5.73 -22.38
C LYS A 123 -34.89 -7.19 -22.63
N HIS A 124 -34.17 -8.14 -22.01
CA HIS A 124 -34.52 -9.55 -22.11
C HIS A 124 -35.86 -9.90 -21.42
N ALA A 125 -36.17 -9.26 -20.29
CA ALA A 125 -37.46 -9.44 -19.63
C ALA A 125 -38.60 -8.90 -20.50
N ASP A 126 -38.45 -7.68 -21.04
CA ASP A 126 -39.42 -7.04 -21.94
C ASP A 126 -39.67 -7.89 -23.20
N LYS A 127 -38.61 -8.49 -23.76
CA LYS A 127 -38.74 -9.41 -24.89
C LYS A 127 -39.50 -10.69 -24.52
N LYS A 128 -39.38 -11.20 -23.29
CA LYS A 128 -40.09 -12.41 -22.82
C LYS A 128 -41.56 -12.12 -22.55
N THR A 129 -41.90 -10.95 -22.01
CA THR A 129 -43.30 -10.57 -21.78
C THR A 129 -44.05 -10.43 -23.10
N LEU A 130 -43.43 -9.79 -24.10
CA LEU A 130 -43.99 -9.65 -25.45
C LEU A 130 -44.20 -10.99 -26.17
N ARG A 131 -43.44 -12.04 -25.82
CA ARG A 131 -43.58 -13.40 -26.37
C ARG A 131 -44.58 -14.26 -25.63
N LYS A 132 -45.10 -13.80 -24.49
CA LYS A 132 -46.05 -14.57 -23.71
C LYS A 132 -47.34 -14.71 -24.51
N LYS A 133 -47.88 -15.92 -24.60
CA LYS A 133 -49.13 -16.18 -25.31
C LYS A 133 -50.21 -15.27 -24.72
N VAL A 134 -50.80 -14.41 -25.55
CA VAL A 134 -51.95 -13.61 -25.15
C VAL A 134 -53.06 -14.61 -24.83
N SER A 135 -53.64 -14.55 -23.62
CA SER A 135 -54.85 -15.33 -23.38
C SER A 135 -55.96 -14.69 -24.20
N SER A 136 -56.47 -15.41 -25.19
CA SER A 136 -57.72 -15.06 -25.85
C SER A 136 -58.84 -15.19 -24.80
N SER A 137 -59.20 -14.07 -24.18
CA SER A 137 -60.52 -13.92 -23.57
C SER A 137 -61.44 -13.37 -24.65
N GLU A 138 -62.49 -14.16 -24.91
CA GLU A 138 -63.61 -14.00 -25.88
C GLU A 138 -63.36 -14.52 -27.29
#